data_AF-A0A2G3A6I1-F1
#
_entry.id   AF-A0A2G3A6I1-F1
#
_cell.length_a   1.000
_cell.length_b   1.000
_cell.length_c   1.000
_cell.angle_alpha   90.00
_cell.angle_beta   90.00
_cell.angle_gamma   90.00
#
_symmetry.space_group_name_H-M   'P 1'
#
loop_
_entity.id
_entity.type
_entity.pdbx_description
1 polymer ?
#
loop_
_entity_poly.entity_id
_entity_poly.type
_entity_poly.pdbx_seq_one_letter_code
_entity_poly.pdbx_strand_id
1 'polypeptide(L)' 'MGKKKGVEFDDGAPDDFDPNNPYKDPVAFFEMREHLVREKWVDIEKAKILCEKLRWCYRIESVNHLQKVKNRGFSKVMLP' A
#
# COMPACT_ATOMS: atom_id res chain seq x y z
N MET A 1 3.05 17.76 23.14
CA MET A 1 3.43 16.34 22.90
C MET A 1 4.47 16.32 21.79
N GLY A 2 5.73 16.06 22.11
CA GLY A 2 6.85 16.18 21.16
C GLY A 2 6.71 15.22 19.99
N LYS A 3 6.92 15.71 18.77
CA LYS A 3 7.02 14.87 17.58
C LYS A 3 8.21 13.93 17.78
N LYS A 4 7.94 12.64 17.95
CA LYS A 4 8.99 11.60 17.90
C LYS A 4 9.68 11.73 16.55
N LYS A 5 11.02 11.74 16.56
CA LYS A 5 11.89 11.71 15.39
C LYS A 5 11.33 10.65 14.43
N GLY A 6 11.13 10.99 13.16
CA GLY A 6 10.63 10.06 12.16
C GLY A 6 11.50 8.80 12.18
N VAL A 7 10.86 7.64 12.21
CA VAL A 7 11.56 6.37 12.02
C VAL A 7 11.99 6.37 10.55
N GLU A 8 13.30 6.35 10.31
CA GLU A 8 13.84 6.14 8.96
C GLU A 8 13.74 4.66 8.66
N PHE A 9 12.96 4.33 7.62
CA PHE A 9 12.85 2.99 7.09
C PHE A 9 13.78 2.89 5.88
N ASP A 10 14.66 1.90 5.89
CA ASP A 10 15.50 1.58 4.74
C ASP A 10 14.69 0.67 3.81
N ASP A 11 14.06 1.29 2.80
CA ASP A 11 13.05 0.69 1.90
C ASP A 11 13.64 0.37 0.51
N GLY A 12 14.96 0.28 0.38
CA GLY A 12 15.62 -0.07 -0.88
C GLY A 12 15.39 -1.54 -1.28
N ALA A 13 15.22 -1.78 -2.59
CA ALA A 13 15.30 -3.13 -3.13
C ALA A 13 16.71 -3.70 -2.92
N PRO A 14 16.86 -5.01 -2.63
CA PRO A 14 18.18 -5.61 -2.46
C PRO A 14 18.95 -5.60 -3.79
N ASP A 15 20.18 -5.08 -3.77
CA ASP A 15 21.01 -4.85 -4.97
C ASP A 15 21.52 -6.16 -5.62
N ASP A 16 21.57 -7.28 -4.88
CA ASP A 16 22.27 -8.51 -5.29
C ASP A 16 21.35 -9.68 -5.73
N PHE A 17 20.04 -9.45 -5.93
CA PHE A 17 19.13 -10.53 -6.33
C PHE A 17 19.18 -10.82 -7.86
N ASP A 18 19.67 -12.01 -8.25
CA ASP A 18 19.62 -12.49 -9.64
C ASP A 18 18.29 -13.23 -9.94
N PRO A 19 17.40 -12.68 -10.78
CA PRO A 19 16.12 -13.31 -11.11
C PRO A 19 16.25 -14.63 -11.87
N ASN A 20 17.36 -14.88 -12.57
CA ASN A 20 17.54 -16.07 -13.38
C ASN A 20 17.98 -17.30 -12.56
N ASN A 21 18.55 -17.09 -11.37
CA ASN A 21 18.90 -18.17 -10.46
C ASN A 21 18.62 -17.82 -8.99
N PRO A 22 17.35 -17.87 -8.57
CA PRO A 22 16.90 -17.35 -7.28
C PRO A 22 17.40 -18.14 -6.06
N TYR A 23 17.97 -19.33 -6.25
CA TYR A 23 18.43 -20.19 -5.14
C TYR A 23 19.96 -20.19 -4.97
N LYS A 24 20.69 -19.46 -5.82
CA LYS A 24 22.15 -19.43 -5.77
C LYS A 24 22.67 -18.85 -4.44
N ASP A 25 22.01 -17.80 -3.97
CA ASP A 25 22.36 -17.10 -2.73
C ASP A 25 21.15 -17.09 -1.79
N PRO A 26 21.15 -17.90 -0.71
CA PRO A 26 20.00 -18.03 0.17
C PRO A 26 19.68 -16.75 0.93
N VAL A 27 20.68 -15.88 1.20
CA VAL A 27 20.50 -14.61 1.90
C VAL A 27 19.71 -13.61 1.03
N ALA A 28 20.16 -13.38 -0.20
CA ALA A 28 19.49 -12.49 -1.15
C ALA A 28 18.05 -12.94 -1.47
N PHE A 29 17.78 -14.25 -1.47
CA PHE A 29 16.43 -14.77 -1.63
C PHE A 29 15.48 -14.35 -0.49
N PHE A 30 15.93 -14.43 0.77
CA PHE A 30 15.10 -14.04 1.91
C PHE A 30 14.88 -12.53 1.97
N GLU A 31 15.90 -11.72 1.65
CA GLU A 31 15.80 -10.26 1.59
C GLU A 31 14.81 -9.81 0.51
N MET A 32 14.86 -10.40 -0.69
CA MET A 32 13.90 -10.10 -1.76
C MET A 32 12.48 -10.50 -1.37
N ARG A 33 12.32 -11.63 -0.68
CA ARG A 33 11.01 -12.07 -0.17
C ARG A 33 10.46 -11.11 0.88
N GLU A 34 11.31 -10.59 1.76
CA GLU A 34 10.92 -9.58 2.75
C GLU A 34 10.46 -8.29 2.07
N HIS A 35 11.22 -7.79 1.09
CA HIS A 35 10.86 -6.61 0.31
C HIS A 35 9.51 -6.79 -0.42
N LEU A 36 9.29 -7.94 -1.08
CA LEU A 36 8.01 -8.23 -1.73
C LEU A 36 6.82 -8.29 -0.77
N VAL A 37 7.03 -8.79 0.45
CA VAL A 37 5.98 -8.79 1.48
C VAL A 37 5.67 -7.37 1.91
N ARG A 38 6.68 -6.50 2.10
CA ARG A 38 6.49 -5.09 2.46
C ARG A 38 5.69 -4.34 1.40
N GLU A 39 6.01 -4.48 0.12
CA GLU A 39 5.24 -3.84 -0.97
C GLU A 39 3.76 -4.27 -0.96
N LYS A 40 3.50 -5.56 -0.72
CA LYS A 40 2.11 -6.06 -0.56
C LYS A 40 1.40 -5.43 0.64
N TRP A 41 2.10 -5.23 1.76
CA TRP A 41 1.54 -4.52 2.90
C TRP A 41 1.19 -3.07 2.58
N VAL A 42 2.06 -2.39 1.83
CA VAL A 42 1.81 -1.01 1.38
C VAL A 42 0.52 -0.94 0.55
N ASP A 43 0.31 -1.88 -0.37
CA ASP A 43 -0.90 -1.91 -1.19
C ASP A 43 -2.16 -2.25 -0.39
N ILE A 44 -2.06 -3.17 0.57
CA ILE A 44 -3.15 -3.46 1.51
C ILE A 44 -3.51 -2.20 2.31
N GLU A 45 -2.53 -1.46 2.80
CA GLU A 45 -2.78 -0.26 3.62
C GLU A 45 -3.37 0.88 2.78
N LYS A 46 -2.91 1.07 1.53
CA LYS A 46 -3.55 1.98 0.56
C LYS A 46 -5.03 1.62 0.38
N ALA A 47 -5.35 0.33 0.24
CA ALA A 47 -6.73 -0.13 0.12
C ALA A 47 -7.56 0.14 1.39
N LYS A 48 -7.00 -0.04 2.59
CA LYS A 48 -7.68 0.30 3.86
C LYS A 48 -7.99 1.79 3.97
N ILE A 49 -7.03 2.66 3.61
CA ILE A 49 -7.23 4.12 3.61
C ILE A 49 -8.39 4.50 2.68
N LEU A 50 -8.50 3.85 1.52
CA LEU A 50 -9.60 4.08 0.59
C LEU A 50 -10.94 3.62 1.17
N CYS A 51 -11.00 2.45 1.80
CA CYS A 51 -12.19 1.95 2.48
C CYS A 51 -12.65 2.90 3.61
N GLU A 52 -11.71 3.44 4.40
CA GLU A 52 -12.01 4.40 5.46
C GLU A 52 -12.60 5.70 4.90
N LYS A 53 -11.98 6.25 3.84
CA LYS A 53 -12.49 7.45 3.15
C LYS A 53 -13.88 7.22 2.56
N LEU A 54 -14.15 6.02 2.04
CA LEU A 54 -15.46 5.66 1.51
C LEU A 54 -16.52 5.61 2.63
N ARG A 55 -16.19 4.99 3.77
CA ARG A 55 -17.06 4.95 4.95
C ARG A 55 -17.34 6.36 5.49
N TRP A 56 -16.34 7.24 5.45
CA TRP A 56 -16.50 8.64 5.83
C TRP A 56 -17.44 9.40 4.89
N CYS A 57 -17.31 9.20 3.57
CA CYS A 57 -18.23 9.80 2.59
C CYS A 57 -19.67 9.30 2.81
N TYR A 58 -19.87 8.00 3.07
CA TYR A 58 -21.18 7.44 3.38
C TYR A 58 -21.80 8.07 4.63
N ARG A 59 -21.00 8.32 5.67
CA ARG A 59 -21.46 8.96 6.92
C ARG A 59 -21.90 10.41 6.73
N ILE A 60 -21.26 11.17 5.82
CA ILE A 60 -21.52 12.61 5.67
C ILE A 60 -22.62 12.91 4.66
N GLU A 61 -22.61 12.23 3.51
CA GLU A 61 -23.41 12.64 2.35
C GLU A 61 -24.76 11.92 2.24
N SER A 62 -25.03 10.98 3.18
CA SER A 62 -26.24 10.16 3.29
C SER A 62 -26.75 9.64 1.94
N VAL A 63 -27.71 10.31 1.31
CA VAL A 63 -28.42 9.88 0.10
C VAL A 63 -27.58 10.09 -1.18
N ASN A 64 -26.66 11.06 -1.22
CA ASN A 64 -25.93 11.45 -2.45
C ASN A 64 -24.52 10.85 -2.59
N HIS A 65 -24.17 9.86 -1.76
CA HIS A 65 -22.81 9.31 -1.71
C HIS A 65 -22.35 8.74 -3.07
N LEU A 66 -23.23 8.10 -3.86
CA LEU A 66 -22.86 7.48 -5.14
C LEU A 66 -22.40 8.48 -6.22
N GLN A 67 -23.07 9.63 -6.34
CA GLN A 67 -22.74 10.64 -7.36
C GLN A 67 -21.47 11.42 -6.99
N LYS A 68 -21.29 11.74 -5.71
CA LYS A 68 -20.12 12.51 -5.25
C LYS A 68 -18.86 11.66 -5.07
N VAL A 69 -18.98 10.38 -4.70
CA VAL A 69 -17.83 9.44 -4.65
C VAL A 69 -17.25 9.21 -6.05
N LYS A 70 -18.09 9.09 -7.09
CA LYS A 70 -17.62 9.05 -8.50
C LYS A 70 -16.87 10.33 -8.90
N ASN A 71 -17.41 11.51 -8.57
CA ASN A 71 -16.77 12.79 -8.90
C ASN A 71 -15.46 13.06 -8.14
N ARG A 72 -15.31 12.54 -6.91
CA ARG A 72 -14.07 12.67 -6.12
C ARG A 72 -12.96 11.70 -6.54
N GLY A 73 -13.15 10.94 -7.63
CA GLY A 73 -12.12 10.08 -8.21
C GLY A 73 -12.00 8.69 -7.59
N PHE A 74 -12.92 8.27 -6.71
CA PHE A 74 -12.93 6.90 -6.17
C PHE A 74 -13.33 5.85 -7.22
N SER A 75 -13.91 6.25 -8.36
CA SER A 75 -14.33 5.34 -9.42
C SER A 75 -13.18 4.60 -10.10
N LYS A 76 -11.94 5.12 -10.01
CA LYS A 76 -10.78 4.53 -10.69
C LYS A 76 -10.05 3.48 -9.86
N VAL A 77 -10.37 3.34 -8.58
CA VAL A 77 -9.77 2.32 -7.68
C VAL A 77 -10.73 1.17 -7.37
N MET A 78 -11.97 1.25 -7.83
CA MET A 78 -13.03 0.24 -7.59
C MET A 78 -13.35 -0.61 -8.82
N LEU A 79 -12.57 -0.47 -9.91
CA LEU A 79 -12.66 -1.35 -11.07
C LEU A 79 -11.33 -2.11 -11.19
N PRO A 80 -11.37 -3.46 -11.32
CA PRO A 80 -10.18 -4.26 -11.57
C PRO A 80 -9.52 -3.91 -12.91
#